data_AF-A0A6L9KLM9-F1
#
_entry.id   AF-A0A6L9KLM9-F1
#
_cell.length_a   1.000
_cell.length_b   1.000
_cell.length_c   1.000
_cell.angle_alpha   90.00
_cell.angle_beta   90.00
_cell.angle_gamma   90.00
#
_symmetry.space_group_name_H-M   'P 1'
#
loop_
_entity.id
_entity.type
_entity.pdbx_description
1 polymer ?
#
loop_
_entity_poly.entity_id
_entity_poly.type
_entity_poly.pdbx_seq_one_letter_code
_entity_poly.pdbx_strand_id
1 'polypeptide(L)'
;MLDPTPFEPPRGHIDWWRAATIACLLIIAVATATGVSMFEQFKAQIHHLQAQLQHTAQIKYIAVLLDNQQAPAMLITLDPQEGALQIQRLNSLTEGRSDSMQLWALPANGQPRALGVLQSTGKTVRLPASDNTLVDVAQLAISVENKDDARPRNQPSLPYLFKGSVVQKAL
;
A
#
# COMPACT_ATOMS: atom_id res chain seq x y z
N MET A 1 -11.91 -39.45 93.40
CA MET A 1 -10.74 -39.66 92.51
C MET A 1 -11.15 -39.08 91.16
N LEU A 2 -10.64 -37.91 90.80
CA LEU A 2 -10.98 -37.17 89.58
C LEU A 2 -9.96 -37.54 88.49
N ASP A 3 -10.41 -37.98 87.31
CA ASP A 3 -9.59 -38.02 86.10
C ASP A 3 -10.13 -36.98 85.11
N PRO A 4 -9.32 -36.02 84.62
CA PRO A 4 -9.71 -35.12 83.55
C PRO A 4 -9.49 -35.76 82.18
N THR A 5 -10.54 -35.83 81.37
CA THR A 5 -10.41 -36.14 79.93
C THR A 5 -9.74 -34.98 79.20
N PRO A 6 -8.71 -35.21 78.35
CA PRO A 6 -8.09 -34.14 77.58
C PRO A 6 -9.02 -33.67 76.45
N PHE A 7 -9.09 -32.35 76.26
CA PHE A 7 -9.81 -31.73 75.15
C PHE A 7 -8.84 -31.58 73.97
N GLU A 8 -8.98 -32.41 72.94
CA GLU A 8 -8.24 -32.21 71.69
C GLU A 8 -8.95 -31.16 70.81
N PRO A 9 -8.27 -30.06 70.42
CA PRO A 9 -8.87 -29.08 69.54
C PRO A 9 -9.01 -29.64 68.12
N PRO A 10 -10.12 -29.38 67.40
CA PRO A 10 -10.31 -29.86 66.04
C PRO A 10 -9.33 -29.18 65.08
N ARG A 11 -8.23 -29.87 64.77
CA ARG A 11 -7.25 -29.49 63.74
C ARG A 11 -7.73 -29.97 62.38
N GLY A 12 -8.67 -29.25 61.77
CA GLY A 12 -9.21 -29.66 60.47
C GLY A 12 -9.54 -28.52 59.50
N HIS A 13 -10.08 -27.40 59.99
CA HIS A 13 -10.62 -26.35 59.11
C HIS A 13 -9.61 -25.25 58.74
N ILE A 14 -8.72 -24.87 59.66
CA ILE A 14 -7.75 -23.77 59.45
C ILE A 14 -6.65 -24.16 58.46
N ASP A 15 -6.16 -25.40 58.53
CA ASP A 15 -5.08 -25.86 57.63
C ASP A 15 -5.59 -26.06 56.19
N TRP A 16 -6.87 -26.43 56.03
CA TRP A 16 -7.50 -26.60 54.72
C TRP A 16 -7.72 -25.27 53.98
N TRP A 17 -8.13 -24.21 54.68
CA TRP A 17 -8.33 -22.89 54.06
C TRP A 17 -6.99 -22.26 53.61
N ARG A 18 -5.91 -22.52 54.36
CA ARG A 18 -4.54 -22.09 54.00
C ARG A 18 -4.05 -22.83 52.76
N ALA A 19 -4.25 -24.15 52.69
CA ALA A 19 -3.93 -24.93 51.50
C ALA A 19 -4.72 -24.46 50.27
N ALA A 20 -6.02 -24.18 50.42
CA ALA A 20 -6.86 -23.65 49.35
C ALA A 20 -6.39 -22.27 48.85
N THR A 21 -5.99 -21.37 49.76
CA THR A 21 -5.48 -20.04 49.41
C THR A 21 -4.15 -20.13 48.63
N ILE A 22 -3.24 -21.00 49.07
CA ILE A 22 -1.95 -21.22 48.39
C ILE A 22 -2.18 -21.79 46.98
N ALA A 23 -3.08 -22.77 46.83
CA ALA A 23 -3.43 -23.32 45.53
C ALA A 23 -4.03 -22.26 44.59
N CYS A 24 -4.93 -21.40 45.10
CA CYS A 24 -5.54 -20.32 44.31
C CYS A 24 -4.50 -19.30 43.84
N LEU A 25 -3.56 -18.89 44.71
CA LEU A 25 -2.47 -17.99 44.33
C LEU A 25 -1.56 -18.60 43.26
N LEU A 26 -1.25 -19.90 43.34
CA LEU A 26 -0.47 -20.58 42.32
C LEU A 26 -1.20 -20.61 40.98
N ILE A 27 -2.51 -20.87 40.97
CA ILE A 27 -3.32 -20.85 39.74
C ILE A 27 -3.34 -19.45 39.12
N ILE A 28 -3.51 -18.39 39.93
CA ILE A 28 -3.47 -17.01 39.44
C ILE A 28 -2.09 -16.67 38.87
N ALA A 29 -1.00 -17.08 39.53
CA ALA A 29 0.35 -16.85 39.04
C ALA A 29 0.60 -17.56 37.69
N VAL A 30 0.13 -18.79 37.52
CA VAL A 30 0.26 -19.53 36.26
C VAL A 30 -0.64 -18.93 35.15
N ALA A 31 -1.87 -18.55 35.48
CA ALA A 31 -2.81 -17.92 34.54
C ALA A 31 -2.32 -16.55 34.05
N THR A 32 -1.74 -15.75 34.95
CA THR A 32 -1.15 -14.44 34.60
C THR A 32 0.11 -14.60 33.74
N ALA A 33 1.01 -15.52 34.08
CA ALA A 33 2.22 -15.77 33.29
C ALA A 33 1.92 -16.23 31.86
N THR A 34 0.97 -17.16 31.69
CA THR A 34 0.54 -17.64 30.37
C THR A 34 -0.23 -16.56 29.58
N GLY A 35 -1.07 -15.78 30.26
CA GLY A 35 -1.82 -14.67 29.65
C GLY A 35 -0.90 -13.56 29.09
N VAL A 36 0.14 -13.17 29.83
CA VAL A 36 1.10 -12.15 29.35
C VAL A 36 1.89 -12.68 28.15
N SER A 37 2.31 -13.95 28.17
CA SER A 37 3.08 -14.55 27.07
C SER A 37 2.28 -14.58 25.75
N MET A 38 1.01 -15.00 25.80
CA MET A 38 0.14 -15.03 24.62
C MET A 38 -0.18 -13.63 24.10
N PHE A 39 -0.32 -12.65 25.00
CA PHE A 39 -0.58 -11.26 24.63
C PHE A 39 0.62 -10.63 23.90
N GLU A 40 1.85 -10.90 24.35
CA GLU A 40 3.06 -10.42 23.65
C GLU A 40 3.23 -11.09 22.26
N GLN A 41 2.88 -12.37 22.13
CA GLN A 41 2.87 -13.04 20.81
C GLN A 41 1.84 -12.43 19.85
N PHE A 42 0.64 -12.13 20.36
CA PHE A 42 -0.40 -11.47 19.57
C PHE A 42 0.03 -10.06 19.12
N LYS A 43 0.63 -9.27 20.00
CA LYS A 43 1.22 -7.97 19.63
C LYS A 43 2.28 -8.10 18.54
N ALA A 44 3.20 -9.05 18.68
CA ALA A 44 4.25 -9.27 17.69
C ALA A 44 3.67 -9.62 16.31
N GLN A 45 2.59 -10.43 16.27
CA GLN A 45 1.87 -10.73 15.02
C GLN A 45 1.21 -9.49 14.41
N ILE A 46 0.56 -8.65 15.22
CA ILE A 46 -0.01 -7.38 14.74
C ILE A 46 1.09 -6.49 14.14
N HIS A 47 2.24 -6.35 14.81
CA HIS A 47 3.35 -5.56 14.29
C HIS A 47 3.89 -6.10 12.96
N HIS A 48 4.00 -7.42 12.82
CA HIS A 48 4.43 -8.05 11.58
C HIS A 48 3.42 -7.81 10.45
N LEU A 49 2.13 -7.97 10.72
CA LEU A 49 1.07 -7.72 9.73
C LEU A 49 1.02 -6.25 9.32
N GLN A 50 1.16 -5.33 10.28
CA GLN A 50 1.21 -3.89 10.04
C GLN A 50 2.44 -3.52 9.19
N ALA A 51 3.59 -4.13 9.44
CA ALA A 51 4.78 -3.94 8.60
C ALA A 51 4.56 -4.45 7.17
N GLN A 52 3.90 -5.59 6.97
CA GLN A 52 3.58 -6.11 5.63
C GLN A 52 2.57 -5.21 4.87
N LEU A 53 1.60 -4.62 5.57
CA LEU A 53 0.66 -3.67 4.97
C LEU A 53 1.36 -2.38 4.52
N GLN A 54 2.37 -1.91 5.26
CA GLN A 54 3.18 -0.75 4.85
C GLN A 54 4.06 -1.04 3.63
N HIS A 55 4.46 -2.30 3.42
CA HIS A 55 5.29 -2.71 2.29
C HIS A 55 4.49 -3.10 1.03
N THR A 56 3.15 -3.15 1.13
CA THR A 56 2.31 -3.40 -0.05
C THR A 56 2.12 -2.08 -0.81
N ALA A 57 2.65 -2.00 -2.03
CA ALA A 57 2.47 -0.88 -2.95
C ALA A 57 0.98 -0.49 -3.06
N GLN A 58 0.61 0.67 -2.53
CA GLN A 58 -0.76 1.16 -2.54
C GLN A 58 -1.01 1.93 -3.83
N ILE A 59 -1.19 1.22 -4.95
CA ILE A 59 -1.50 1.88 -6.23
C ILE A 59 -2.82 2.64 -6.09
N LYS A 60 -2.74 3.97 -6.15
CA LYS A 60 -3.89 4.88 -5.95
C LYS A 60 -4.58 5.24 -7.26
N TYR A 61 -3.81 5.42 -8.33
CA TYR A 61 -4.35 5.73 -9.65
C TYR A 61 -3.84 4.77 -10.71
N ILE A 62 -4.72 4.41 -11.63
CA ILE A 62 -4.46 3.51 -12.75
C ILE A 62 -5.05 4.12 -14.01
N ALA A 63 -4.32 4.08 -15.13
CA ALA A 63 -4.86 4.41 -16.44
C ALA A 63 -4.35 3.41 -17.47
N VAL A 64 -5.24 2.92 -18.32
CA VAL A 64 -4.88 2.11 -19.48
C VAL A 64 -5.01 2.99 -20.71
N LEU A 65 -3.89 3.23 -21.38
CA LEU A 65 -3.82 4.05 -22.58
C LEU A 65 -3.99 3.15 -23.79
N LEU A 66 -4.99 3.50 -24.59
CA LEU A 66 -5.37 2.82 -25.82
C LEU A 66 -4.82 3.56 -27.01
N ASP A 67 -4.52 2.83 -28.09
CA ASP A 67 -4.16 3.39 -29.38
C ASP A 67 -5.39 3.84 -30.20
N ASN A 68 -5.16 4.34 -31.42
CA ASN A 68 -6.22 4.74 -32.34
C ASN A 68 -7.14 3.58 -32.77
N GLN A 69 -6.72 2.33 -32.63
CA GLN A 69 -7.51 1.12 -32.90
C GLN A 69 -8.21 0.59 -31.63
N GLN A 70 -8.16 1.33 -30.53
CA GLN A 70 -8.68 0.95 -29.21
C GLN A 70 -7.97 -0.27 -28.60
N ALA A 71 -6.76 -0.60 -29.06
CA ALA A 71 -5.94 -1.66 -28.48
C ALA A 71 -5.15 -1.14 -27.26
N PRO A 72 -5.05 -1.89 -26.15
CA PRO A 72 -4.24 -1.51 -25.00
C PRO A 72 -2.75 -1.42 -25.36
N ALA A 73 -2.16 -0.24 -25.23
CA ALA A 73 -0.77 0.01 -25.56
C ALA A 73 0.10 0.22 -24.32
N MET A 74 -0.41 0.94 -23.31
CA MET A 74 0.34 1.25 -22.09
C MET A 74 -0.53 1.20 -20.84
N LEU A 75 0.08 0.80 -19.73
CA LEU A 75 -0.48 0.87 -18.39
C LEU A 75 0.28 1.92 -17.60
N ILE A 76 -0.43 2.84 -16.96
CA ILE A 76 0.14 3.84 -16.08
C ILE A 76 -0.40 3.62 -14.67
N THR A 77 0.48 3.57 -13.70
CA THR A 77 0.13 3.46 -12.27
C THR A 77 0.84 4.53 -11.46
N LEU A 78 0.13 5.17 -10.54
CA LEU A 78 0.71 6.06 -9.54
C LEU A 78 0.68 5.37 -8.17
N ASP A 79 1.86 5.15 -7.62
CA ASP A 79 2.03 4.79 -6.22
C ASP A 79 2.45 6.04 -5.43
N PRO A 80 1.61 6.54 -4.50
CA PRO A 80 1.91 7.71 -3.71
C PRO A 80 3.10 7.51 -2.75
N GLN A 81 3.46 6.26 -2.39
CA GLN A 81 4.62 5.97 -1.54
C GLN A 81 5.93 6.07 -2.32
N GLU A 82 5.94 5.58 -3.57
CA GLU A 82 7.12 5.65 -4.45
C GLU A 82 7.34 7.03 -5.07
N GLY A 83 6.30 7.89 -5.10
CA GLY A 83 6.41 9.23 -5.67
C GLY A 83 6.73 9.23 -7.17
N ALA A 84 6.22 8.23 -7.89
CA ALA A 84 6.49 8.08 -9.31
C ALA A 84 5.30 7.48 -10.06
N LEU A 85 5.08 7.99 -11.28
CA LEU A 85 4.28 7.31 -12.29
C LEU A 85 5.13 6.20 -12.90
N GLN A 86 4.62 4.98 -12.85
CA GLN A 86 5.17 3.85 -13.59
C GLN A 86 4.37 3.67 -14.87
N ILE A 87 5.06 3.74 -16.00
CA ILE A 87 4.48 3.57 -17.34
C ILE A 87 5.03 2.27 -17.89
N GLN A 88 4.18 1.26 -17.98
CA GLN A 88 4.51 -0.06 -18.51
C GLN A 88 3.92 -0.22 -19.91
N ARG A 89 4.74 -0.66 -20.87
CA ARG A 89 4.25 -0.99 -22.21
C ARG A 89 3.58 -2.37 -22.21
N LEU A 90 2.40 -2.45 -22.82
CA LEU A 90 1.60 -3.67 -22.94
C LEU A 90 1.72 -4.30 -24.32
N ASN A 91 2.03 -3.51 -25.34
CA ASN A 91 2.25 -3.99 -26.70
C ASN A 91 3.64 -4.62 -26.86
N SER A 92 3.70 -5.70 -27.64
CA SER A 92 4.95 -6.37 -28.07
C SER A 92 5.51 -5.78 -29.36
N LEU A 93 4.78 -4.84 -29.98
CA LEU A 93 5.22 -4.11 -31.16
C LEU A 93 6.27 -3.09 -30.73
N THR A 94 7.52 -3.36 -31.10
CA THR A 94 8.59 -2.38 -31.11
C THR A 94 8.19 -1.29 -32.10
N GLU A 95 7.48 -0.26 -31.64
CA GLU A 95 7.26 0.95 -32.43
C GLU A 95 8.63 1.47 -32.84
N GLY A 96 8.92 1.34 -34.13
CA GLY A 96 10.11 1.91 -34.74
C GLY A 96 10.00 3.41 -34.68
N ARG A 97 10.57 4.03 -33.64
CA ARG A 97 11.22 5.33 -33.68
C ARG A 97 11.71 5.70 -32.29
N SER A 98 12.97 6.12 -32.24
CA SER A 98 13.62 6.73 -31.08
C SER A 98 13.07 8.15 -30.84
N ASP A 99 11.75 8.30 -30.86
CA ASP A 99 11.10 9.60 -30.71
C ASP A 99 10.81 9.83 -29.23
N SER A 100 11.09 11.05 -28.76
CA SER A 100 10.77 11.50 -27.42
C SER A 100 9.26 11.56 -27.26
N MET A 101 8.67 10.63 -26.50
CA MET A 101 7.23 10.65 -26.21
C MET A 101 6.99 11.49 -24.98
N GLN A 102 5.95 12.33 -24.97
CA GLN A 102 5.60 13.15 -23.82
C GLN A 102 4.29 12.64 -23.21
N LEU A 103 4.29 12.47 -21.90
CA LEU A 103 3.09 12.19 -21.12
C LEU A 103 2.38 13.50 -20.75
N TRP A 104 1.06 13.49 -20.89
CA TRP A 104 0.17 14.60 -20.61
C TRP A 104 -0.95 14.19 -19.64
N ALA A 105 -1.22 15.07 -18.67
CA ALA A 105 -2.41 15.09 -17.87
C ALA A 105 -3.49 15.93 -18.54
N LEU A 106 -4.67 15.33 -18.75
CA LEU A 106 -5.85 15.99 -19.30
C LEU A 106 -6.89 16.14 -18.18
N PRO A 107 -7.03 17.33 -17.57
CA PRO A 107 -8.09 17.58 -16.61
C PRO A 107 -9.46 17.56 -17.31
N ALA A 108 -10.52 17.27 -16.57
CA ALA A 108 -11.89 17.32 -17.12
C ALA A 108 -12.22 18.71 -17.67
N ASN A 109 -11.73 19.75 -16.98
CA ASN A 109 -11.87 21.15 -17.35
C ASN A 109 -10.50 21.82 -17.23
N GLY A 110 -9.93 22.30 -18.34
CA GLY A 110 -8.65 23.01 -18.34
C GLY A 110 -7.76 22.66 -19.53
N GLN A 111 -6.52 23.13 -19.47
CA GLN A 111 -5.51 22.87 -20.49
C GLN A 111 -4.71 21.60 -20.16
N PRO A 112 -4.22 20.86 -21.18
CA PRO A 112 -3.30 19.75 -20.98
C PRO A 112 -2.03 20.19 -20.24
N ARG A 113 -1.58 19.36 -19.29
CA ARG A 113 -0.36 19.59 -18.49
C ARG A 113 0.68 18.53 -18.82
N ALA A 114 1.87 18.96 -19.21
CA ALA A 114 3.01 18.08 -19.45
C ALA A 114 3.48 17.44 -18.13
N LEU A 115 3.55 16.11 -18.06
CA LEU A 115 4.00 15.35 -16.89
C LEU A 115 5.47 14.90 -17.00
N GLY A 116 5.94 14.63 -18.22
CA GLY A 116 7.34 14.29 -18.48
C GLY A 116 7.55 13.56 -19.80
N VAL A 117 8.81 13.53 -20.26
CA VAL A 117 9.22 12.81 -21.47
C VAL A 117 9.57 11.38 -21.10
N LEU A 118 8.95 10.42 -21.79
CA LEU A 118 9.27 9.00 -21.74
C LEU A 118 10.51 8.73 -22.59
N GLN A 119 11.59 8.30 -21.94
CA GLN A 119 12.79 7.84 -22.63
C GLN A 119 12.58 6.40 -23.11
N SER A 120 12.86 6.13 -24.40
CA SER A 120 12.52 4.88 -25.09
C SER A 120 13.29 3.62 -24.60
N THR A 121 14.05 3.69 -23.52
CA THR A 121 15.11 2.72 -23.21
C THR A 121 14.68 1.52 -22.37
N GLY A 122 13.38 1.22 -22.23
CA GLY A 122 12.93 0.08 -21.42
C GLY A 122 11.45 -0.28 -21.56
N LYS A 123 11.07 -1.45 -21.01
CA LYS A 123 9.68 -1.92 -20.94
C LYS A 123 8.83 -1.12 -19.94
N THR A 124 9.48 -0.57 -18.92
CA THR A 124 8.87 0.26 -17.89
C THR A 124 9.66 1.56 -17.75
N VAL A 125 8.97 2.69 -17.83
CA VAL A 125 9.52 4.03 -17.62
C VAL A 125 8.97 4.58 -16.31
N ARG A 126 9.80 5.30 -15.56
CA ARG A 126 9.38 5.99 -14.34
C ARG A 126 9.48 7.48 -14.53
N LEU A 127 8.42 8.20 -14.18
CA LEU A 127 8.40 9.65 -14.15
C LEU A 127 8.13 10.12 -12.71
N PRO A 128 8.89 11.10 -12.18
CA PRO A 128 8.60 11.68 -10.88
C PRO A 128 7.17 12.25 -10.84
N ALA A 129 6.42 11.91 -9.80
CA ALA A 129 5.06 12.40 -9.62
C ALA A 129 4.67 12.45 -8.15
N SER A 130 3.82 13.40 -7.80
CA SER A 130 3.27 13.53 -6.46
C SER A 130 1.86 12.96 -6.40
N ASP A 131 1.35 12.72 -5.19
CA ASP A 131 -0.04 12.29 -5.00
C ASP A 131 -1.06 13.27 -5.62
N ASN A 132 -0.71 14.56 -5.67
CA ASN A 132 -1.53 15.62 -6.24
C ASN A 132 -1.48 15.68 -7.79
N THR A 133 -0.58 14.92 -8.43
CA THR A 133 -0.36 14.99 -9.88
C THR A 133 -1.58 14.54 -10.69
N LEU A 134 -2.39 13.62 -10.16
CA LEU A 134 -3.55 13.04 -10.87
C LEU A 134 -4.92 13.35 -10.26
N VAL A 135 -4.99 14.18 -9.21
CA VAL A 135 -6.24 14.44 -8.46
C VAL A 135 -7.34 15.06 -9.33
N ASP A 136 -6.99 15.97 -10.23
CA ASP A 136 -7.90 16.70 -11.12
C ASP A 136 -7.90 16.14 -12.56
N VAL A 137 -7.25 15.01 -12.77
CA VAL A 137 -6.95 14.47 -14.10
C VAL A 137 -7.98 13.41 -14.48
N ALA A 138 -8.78 13.70 -15.50
CA ALA A 138 -9.76 12.75 -16.01
C ALA A 138 -9.13 11.73 -16.97
N GLN A 139 -8.15 12.17 -17.77
CA GLN A 139 -7.51 11.35 -18.78
C GLN A 139 -6.00 11.57 -18.82
N LEU A 140 -5.27 10.54 -19.22
CA LEU A 140 -3.86 10.62 -19.58
C LEU A 140 -3.70 10.39 -21.07
N ALA A 141 -2.72 11.08 -21.66
CA ALA A 141 -2.42 10.94 -23.07
C ALA A 141 -0.93 11.03 -23.34
N ILE A 142 -0.51 10.40 -24.44
CA ILE A 142 0.87 10.44 -24.92
C ILE A 142 0.89 10.99 -26.34
N SER A 143 1.74 11.98 -26.59
CA SER A 143 2.06 12.50 -27.93
C SER A 143 3.54 12.23 -28.24
N VAL A 144 3.86 12.22 -29.53
CA VAL A 144 5.25 12.34 -29.98
C VAL A 144 5.62 13.81 -29.92
N GLU A 145 6.79 14.13 -29.34
CA GLU A 145 7.33 15.48 -29.40
C GLU A 145 8.52 15.52 -30.36
N ASN A 146 8.66 16.64 -31.06
CA ASN A 146 9.85 16.86 -31.87
C ASN A 146 11.04 17.13 -30.93
N LYS A 147 12.14 16.38 -31.11
CA LYS A 147 13.33 16.46 -30.25
C LYS A 147 13.94 17.88 -30.19
N ASP A 148 13.68 18.69 -31.22
CA ASP A 148 14.23 20.04 -31.36
C ASP A 148 13.44 21.13 -30.60
N ASP A 149 12.24 20.84 -30.09
CA ASP A 149 11.40 21.80 -29.39
C ASP A 149 11.55 21.64 -27.86
N ALA A 150 12.64 22.14 -27.30
CA ALA A 150 13.01 21.99 -25.88
C ALA A 150 12.19 22.86 -24.89
N ARG A 151 11.14 23.55 -25.36
CA ARG A 151 10.34 24.45 -24.51
C ARG A 151 9.14 23.70 -23.93
N PRO A 152 8.89 23.79 -22.60
CA PRO A 152 7.67 23.27 -22.01
C PRO A 152 6.48 24.03 -22.58
N ARG A 153 5.72 23.38 -23.46
CA ARG A 153 4.49 23.91 -24.05
C ARG A 153 3.30 23.40 -23.24
N ASN A 154 2.27 24.21 -23.10
CA ASN A 154 1.00 23.81 -22.45
C ASN A 154 0.04 23.07 -23.41
N GLN A 155 0.56 22.56 -24.53
CA GLN A 155 -0.21 21.87 -25.56
C GLN A 155 0.72 20.92 -26.32
N PRO A 156 0.26 19.72 -26.73
CA PRO A 156 1.06 18.82 -27.54
C PRO A 156 1.35 19.42 -28.91
N SER A 157 2.55 19.16 -29.44
CA SER A 157 2.94 19.59 -30.78
C SER A 157 2.32 18.73 -31.90
N LEU A 158 2.12 17.44 -31.61
CA LEU A 158 1.54 16.46 -32.51
C LEU A 158 0.25 15.85 -31.92
N PRO A 159 -0.58 15.21 -32.76
CA PRO A 159 -1.72 14.45 -32.27
C PRO A 159 -1.31 13.41 -31.23
N TYR A 160 -2.20 13.17 -30.28
CA TYR A 160 -2.01 12.10 -29.30
C TYR A 160 -2.02 10.74 -29.98
N LEU A 161 -1.02 9.92 -29.67
CA LEU A 161 -0.95 8.53 -30.11
C LEU A 161 -1.79 7.61 -29.24
N PHE A 162 -1.76 7.86 -27.93
CA PHE A 162 -2.42 7.03 -26.95
C PHE A 162 -3.20 7.86 -25.95
N LYS A 163 -4.37 7.39 -25.54
CA LYS A 163 -5.22 8.05 -24.54
C LYS A 163 -5.95 7.05 -23.67
N GLY A 164 -6.20 7.42 -22.42
CA GLY A 164 -6.93 6.58 -21.48
C GLY A 164 -7.52 7.37 -20.32
N SER A 165 -8.60 6.87 -19.74
CA SER A 165 -9.19 7.47 -18.53
C SER A 165 -8.39 7.08 -17.30
N VAL A 166 -8.27 8.02 -16.35
CA VAL A 166 -7.66 7.76 -15.05
C VAL A 166 -8.73 7.22 -14.11
N VAL A 167 -8.41 6.13 -13.45
CA VAL A 167 -9.25 5.48 -12.44
C VAL A 167 -8.53 5.58 -11.11
N GLN A 168 -9.19 6.19 -10.13
CA GLN A 168 -8.75 6.14 -8.75
C GLN A 168 -9.25 4.84 -8.13
N LYS A 169 -8.33 4.05 -7.56
CA LYS A 169 -8.70 2.87 -6.79
C LYS A 169 -9.41 3.32 -5.52
N ALA A 170 -10.61 2.81 -5.27
CA ALA A 170 -11.26 2.97 -3.98
C ALA A 170 -10.41 2.23 -2.92
N LEU A 171 -9.85 3.00 -1.99
CA LEU A 171 -9.07 2.53 -0.85
C LEU A 171 -9.97 2.34 0.37
#